data_AF-A0A0Q5RGL3-F1
#
_entry.id   AF-A0A0Q5RGL3-F1
#
_cell.length_a   1.000
_cell.length_b   1.000
_cell.length_c   1.000
_cell.angle_alpha   90.00
_cell.angle_beta   90.00
_cell.angle_gamma   90.00
#
_symmetry.space_group_name_H-M   'P 1'
#
loop_
_entity.id
_entity.type
_entity.pdbx_description
1 polymer ?
#
loop_
_entity_poly.entity_id
_entity_poly.type
_entity_poly.pdbx_seq_one_letter_code
_entity_poly.pdbx_strand_id
1 'polypeptide(L)'
;MTSGSAERFAQWFEDLTTLNKEREMIASCPDHYIIARDPAGRQLVVETTGGSPLPAEFTVDYDDISTLHTPPDPSYPHQIAGAARLADGFVIGGVRHQFRQEGDGFRALLTVEFPGRMPNRMIAEHRWHLAVEFSNWVEAAQANGG
;
A
#
# COMPACT_ATOMS: atom_id res chain seq x y z
N MET A 1 -9.53 13.83 21.03
CA MET A 1 -8.49 13.20 20.19
C MET A 1 -8.97 13.32 18.76
N THR A 2 -8.16 13.84 17.85
CA THR A 2 -8.56 14.10 16.45
C THR A 2 -8.50 12.79 15.65
N SER A 3 -9.62 12.43 15.00
CA SER A 3 -9.79 11.25 14.16
C SER A 3 -9.05 11.31 12.81
N GLY A 4 -7.99 12.11 12.73
CA GLY A 4 -7.25 12.42 11.51
C GLY A 4 -5.75 12.50 11.72
N SER A 5 -5.21 11.83 12.75
CA SER A 5 -3.78 11.80 13.00
C SER A 5 -3.05 10.96 11.94
N ALA A 6 -2.02 11.52 11.33
CA ALA A 6 -1.14 10.82 10.40
C ALA A 6 -0.43 9.62 11.05
N GLU A 7 0.06 9.81 12.28
CA GLU A 7 0.76 8.77 13.05
C GLU A 7 -0.16 7.58 13.34
N ARG A 8 -1.39 7.87 13.80
CA ARG A 8 -2.33 6.82 14.16
C ARG A 8 -2.83 6.06 12.94
N PHE A 9 -3.08 6.74 11.82
CA PHE A 9 -3.40 6.07 10.57
C PHE A 9 -2.24 5.19 10.08
N ALA A 10 -1.01 5.68 10.12
CA ALA A 10 0.17 4.90 9.73
C ALA A 10 0.33 3.66 10.60
N GLN A 11 0.22 3.80 11.93
CA GLN A 11 0.27 2.66 12.85
C GLN A 11 -0.86 1.66 12.59
N TRP A 12 -2.10 2.15 12.40
CA TRP A 12 -3.24 1.28 12.09
C TRP A 12 -3.04 0.51 10.79
N PHE A 13 -2.51 1.15 9.75
CA PHE A 13 -2.22 0.51 8.47
C PHE A 13 -1.09 -0.53 8.59
N GLU A 14 -0.04 -0.22 9.37
CA GLU A 14 1.02 -1.18 9.70
C GLU A 14 0.49 -2.38 10.50
N ASP A 15 -0.46 -2.16 11.41
CA ASP A 15 -1.10 -3.24 12.16
C ASP A 15 -1.91 -4.16 11.22
N LEU A 16 -2.52 -3.63 10.16
CA LEU A 16 -3.22 -4.46 9.18
C LEU A 16 -2.29 -5.47 8.52
N THR A 17 -1.07 -5.06 8.17
CA THR A 17 -0.08 -5.94 7.54
C THR A 17 0.55 -6.91 8.55
N THR A 18 1.03 -6.39 9.69
CA THR A 18 1.80 -7.15 10.68
C THR A 18 0.95 -8.18 11.41
N LEU A 19 -0.32 -7.86 11.70
CA LEU A 19 -1.29 -8.74 12.35
C LEU A 19 -2.10 -9.59 11.36
N ASN A 20 -1.78 -9.52 10.06
CA ASN A 20 -2.45 -10.27 9.00
C ASN A 20 -3.98 -10.07 9.00
N LYS A 21 -4.43 -8.81 9.01
CA LYS A 21 -5.85 -8.41 8.96
C LYS A 21 -6.37 -8.48 7.52
N GLU A 22 -6.31 -9.66 6.93
CA GLU A 22 -6.62 -9.89 5.52
C GLU A 22 -8.03 -9.41 5.16
N ARG A 23 -9.02 -9.66 6.02
CA ARG A 23 -10.40 -9.25 5.77
C ARG A 23 -10.54 -7.74 5.59
N GLU A 24 -9.87 -6.96 6.43
CA GLU A 24 -9.86 -5.50 6.38
C GLU A 24 -9.07 -4.98 5.18
N MET A 25 -8.00 -5.67 4.80
CA MET A 25 -7.20 -5.34 3.61
C MET A 25 -7.97 -5.59 2.31
N ILE A 26 -8.62 -6.74 2.15
CA ILE A 26 -9.36 -7.04 0.91
C ILE A 26 -10.67 -6.25 0.79
N ALA A 27 -11.26 -5.82 1.92
CA ALA A 27 -12.53 -5.08 1.91
C ALA A 27 -12.40 -3.66 1.35
N SER A 28 -11.19 -3.11 1.24
CA SER A 28 -10.98 -1.74 0.76
C SER A 28 -11.14 -1.56 -0.74
N CYS A 29 -11.01 -2.63 -1.52
CA CYS A 29 -11.09 -2.54 -2.98
C CYS A 29 -11.54 -3.87 -3.59
N PRO A 30 -12.52 -3.87 -4.51
CA PRO A 30 -12.95 -5.11 -5.18
C PRO A 30 -11.85 -5.74 -6.05
N ASP A 31 -10.77 -5.02 -6.32
CA ASP A 31 -9.61 -5.54 -7.05
C ASP A 31 -8.77 -6.50 -6.20
N HIS A 32 -8.95 -6.53 -4.87
CA HIS A 32 -8.19 -7.37 -3.93
C HIS A 32 -8.82 -8.75 -3.77
N TYR A 33 -8.04 -9.80 -4.05
CA TYR A 33 -8.45 -11.18 -3.81
C TYR A 33 -7.72 -11.80 -2.61
N ILE A 34 -6.44 -11.50 -2.47
CA ILE A 34 -5.60 -11.92 -1.34
C ILE A 34 -4.73 -10.74 -0.95
N ILE A 35 -4.75 -10.38 0.33
CA ILE A 35 -3.73 -9.53 0.95
C ILE A 35 -3.45 -10.13 2.32
N ALA A 36 -2.45 -11.00 2.37
CA ALA A 36 -2.16 -11.82 3.54
C ALA A 36 -0.66 -11.83 3.84
N ARG A 37 -0.30 -12.21 5.06
CA ARG A 37 1.09 -12.41 5.46
C ARG A 37 1.55 -13.82 5.09
N ASP A 38 2.64 -13.91 4.34
CA ASP A 38 3.25 -15.18 3.95
C ASP A 38 4.12 -15.77 5.08
N PRO A 39 4.57 -17.05 4.99
CA PRO A 39 5.40 -17.67 6.01
C PRO A 39 6.77 -17.00 6.24
N ALA A 40 7.26 -16.22 5.28
CA ALA A 40 8.48 -15.44 5.40
C ALA A 40 8.24 -14.06 6.03
N GLY A 41 6.99 -13.73 6.35
CA GLY A 41 6.60 -12.48 6.99
C GLY A 41 6.29 -11.34 6.02
N ARG A 42 6.36 -11.57 4.70
CA ARG A 42 6.07 -10.61 3.63
C ARG A 42 4.56 -10.53 3.39
N GLN A 43 4.10 -9.48 2.73
CA GLN A 43 2.71 -9.39 2.30
C GLN A 43 2.54 -10.07 0.94
N LEU A 44 1.84 -11.20 0.89
CA LEU A 44 1.34 -11.80 -0.34
C LEU A 44 0.13 -11.01 -0.84
N VAL A 45 0.19 -10.62 -2.11
CA VAL A 45 -0.86 -9.86 -2.78
C VAL A 45 -1.30 -10.59 -4.04
N VAL A 46 -2.61 -10.78 -4.19
CA VAL A 46 -3.26 -11.21 -5.44
C VAL A 46 -4.37 -10.25 -5.76
N GLU A 47 -4.25 -9.54 -6.87
CA GLU A 47 -5.13 -8.41 -7.21
C GLU A 47 -5.20 -8.14 -8.71
N THR A 48 -6.28 -7.51 -9.17
CA THR A 48 -6.42 -7.02 -10.56
C THR A 48 -6.38 -5.50 -10.60
N THR A 49 -5.20 -4.92 -10.38
CA THR A 49 -5.05 -3.45 -10.33
C THR A 49 -4.69 -2.85 -11.67
N GLY A 50 -4.92 -1.54 -11.80
CA GLY A 50 -4.51 -0.80 -12.99
C GLY A 50 -5.23 -1.20 -14.28
N GLY A 51 -6.44 -1.76 -14.19
CA GLY A 51 -7.19 -2.22 -15.37
C GLY A 51 -6.51 -3.38 -16.10
N SER A 52 -5.65 -4.14 -15.40
CA SER A 52 -5.08 -5.38 -15.92
C SER A 52 -6.19 -6.37 -16.28
N PRO A 53 -6.11 -7.10 -17.42
CA PRO A 53 -7.06 -8.15 -17.73
C PRO A 53 -6.82 -9.44 -16.92
N LEU A 54 -5.69 -9.53 -16.20
CA LEU A 54 -5.27 -10.70 -15.44
C LEU A 54 -4.83 -10.30 -14.02
N PRO A 55 -5.09 -11.15 -13.01
CA PRO A 55 -4.58 -10.91 -11.67
C PRO A 55 -3.04 -10.98 -11.65
N ALA A 56 -2.43 -10.08 -10.89
CA ALA A 56 -1.02 -10.17 -10.52
C ALA A 56 -0.91 -10.92 -9.19
N GLU A 57 0.13 -11.74 -9.04
CA GLU A 57 0.51 -12.38 -7.79
C GLU A 57 1.95 -12.00 -7.47
N PHE A 58 2.17 -11.38 -6.31
CA PHE A 58 3.48 -10.91 -5.88
C PHE A 58 3.56 -10.82 -4.35
N THR A 59 4.76 -10.60 -3.85
CA THR A 59 5.00 -10.30 -2.43
C THR A 59 5.58 -8.91 -2.26
N VAL A 60 5.20 -8.20 -1.19
CA VAL A 60 5.85 -6.96 -0.74
C VAL A 60 6.67 -7.27 0.51
N ASP A 61 7.97 -6.99 0.44
CA ASP A 61 8.91 -7.13 1.54
C ASP A 61 9.18 -5.76 2.16
N TYR A 62 8.60 -5.51 3.34
CA TYR A 62 8.74 -4.24 4.06
C TYR A 62 10.08 -4.10 4.79
N ASP A 63 10.87 -5.18 4.90
CA ASP A 63 12.23 -5.14 5.47
C ASP A 63 13.29 -4.81 4.40
N ASP A 64 12.90 -4.78 3.12
CA ASP A 64 13.78 -4.47 1.99
C ASP A 64 13.31 -3.25 1.19
N ILE A 65 14.02 -2.14 1.35
CA ILE A 65 13.85 -0.92 0.55
C ILE A 65 15.01 -0.67 -0.42
N SER A 66 15.96 -1.62 -0.54
CA SER A 66 17.21 -1.44 -1.27
C SER A 66 17.03 -1.26 -2.77
N THR A 67 15.89 -1.70 -3.31
CA THR A 67 15.55 -1.63 -4.73
C THR A 67 14.61 -0.46 -5.07
N LEU A 68 14.19 0.34 -4.09
CA LEU A 68 13.37 1.52 -4.34
C LEU A 68 14.25 2.67 -4.82
N HIS A 69 13.87 3.26 -5.95
CA HIS A 69 14.63 4.38 -6.54
C HIS A 69 14.09 5.76 -6.13
N THR A 70 12.82 5.83 -5.74
CA THR A 70 12.16 7.06 -5.32
C THR A 70 12.55 7.35 -3.88
N PRO A 71 13.26 8.47 -3.62
CA PRO A 71 13.66 8.83 -2.27
C PRO A 71 12.43 9.16 -1.42
N PRO A 72 12.49 8.95 -0.09
CA PRO A 72 11.47 9.45 0.81
C PRO A 72 11.43 10.99 0.78
N ASP A 73 10.24 11.54 0.97
CA ASP A 73 10.06 12.98 1.16
C ASP A 73 10.21 13.27 2.67
N PRO A 74 11.24 14.02 3.10
CA PRO A 74 11.50 14.24 4.52
C PRO A 74 10.40 15.04 5.23
N SER A 75 9.46 15.65 4.51
CA SER A 75 8.29 16.32 5.10
C SER A 75 7.17 15.36 5.52
N TYR A 76 7.30 14.05 5.22
CA TYR A 76 6.37 13.00 5.61
C TYR A 76 7.04 12.02 6.59
N PRO A 77 6.89 12.22 7.92
CA PRO A 77 7.66 11.49 8.93
C PRO A 77 7.24 10.02 9.11
N HIS A 78 6.05 9.63 8.66
CA HIS A 78 5.57 8.25 8.76
C HIS A 78 5.60 7.62 7.36
N GLN A 79 6.14 6.41 7.25
CA GLN A 79 6.22 5.70 5.98
C GLN A 79 6.03 4.20 6.12
N ILE A 80 5.50 3.59 5.07
CA ILE A 80 5.38 2.16 4.90
C ILE A 80 5.87 1.88 3.48
N ALA A 81 7.01 1.20 3.39
CA ALA A 81 7.76 1.06 2.14
C ALA A 81 8.38 -0.33 2.03
N GLY A 82 8.41 -0.88 0.83
CA GLY A 82 8.92 -2.22 0.60
C GLY A 82 9.07 -2.58 -0.87
N ALA A 83 9.94 -3.54 -1.17
CA ALA A 83 10.18 -4.05 -2.51
C ALA A 83 9.11 -5.08 -2.90
N ALA A 84 8.60 -4.97 -4.13
CA ALA A 84 7.64 -5.93 -4.70
C ALA A 84 8.36 -6.98 -5.56
N ARG A 85 8.06 -8.26 -5.33
CA ARG A 85 8.76 -9.40 -5.97
C ARG A 85 7.80 -10.49 -6.43
N LEU A 86 8.10 -11.09 -7.58
CA LEU A 86 7.47 -12.33 -8.04
C LEU A 86 8.00 -13.55 -7.25
N ALA A 87 7.34 -14.70 -7.44
CA ALA A 87 7.70 -15.96 -6.77
C ALA A 87 9.15 -16.42 -7.00
N ASP A 88 9.76 -16.07 -8.13
CA ASP A 88 11.16 -16.36 -8.45
C ASP A 88 12.15 -15.33 -7.87
N GLY A 89 11.66 -14.35 -7.11
CA GLY A 89 12.44 -13.27 -6.50
C GLY A 89 12.68 -12.07 -7.41
N PHE A 90 12.21 -12.09 -8.66
CA PHE A 90 12.35 -10.98 -9.59
C PHE A 90 11.65 -9.73 -9.05
N VAL A 91 12.38 -8.61 -8.99
CA VAL A 91 11.87 -7.31 -8.51
C VAL A 91 11.00 -6.69 -9.60
N ILE A 92 9.74 -6.45 -9.28
CA ILE A 92 8.78 -5.80 -10.18
C ILE A 92 8.49 -4.35 -9.81
N GLY A 93 9.13 -3.83 -8.76
CA GLY A 93 8.96 -2.46 -8.30
C GLY A 93 8.90 -2.41 -6.78
N GLY A 94 7.99 -1.60 -6.26
CA GLY A 94 7.75 -1.50 -4.83
C GLY A 94 6.83 -0.35 -4.46
N VAL A 95 6.57 -0.23 -3.17
CA VAL A 95 5.66 0.78 -2.62
C VAL A 95 6.42 1.70 -1.67
N ARG A 96 5.97 2.96 -1.61
CA ARG A 96 6.35 3.93 -0.57
C ARG A 96 5.14 4.83 -0.28
N HIS A 97 4.37 4.46 0.73
CA HIS A 97 3.27 5.27 1.24
C HIS A 97 3.78 6.12 2.40
N GLN A 98 3.60 7.42 2.33
CA GLN A 98 4.11 8.36 3.33
C GLN A 98 2.99 9.26 3.84
N PHE A 99 3.01 9.59 5.13
CA PHE A 99 1.95 10.35 5.78
C PHE A 99 2.53 11.52 6.58
N ARG A 100 1.87 12.66 6.50
CA ARG A 100 2.17 13.85 7.32
C ARG A 100 0.89 14.44 7.89
N GLN A 101 0.98 15.03 9.06
CA GLN A 101 -0.14 15.78 9.64
C GLN A 101 -0.45 17.00 8.75
N GLU A 102 -1.74 17.27 8.54
CA GLU A 102 -2.24 18.44 7.80
C GLU A 102 -3.55 18.92 8.43
N GLY A 103 -3.48 19.96 9.26
CA GLY A 103 -4.64 20.45 10.00
C GLY A 103 -5.17 19.41 10.98
N ASP A 104 -6.49 19.22 10.97
CA ASP A 104 -7.20 18.19 11.74
C ASP A 104 -7.17 16.80 11.09
N GLY A 105 -6.59 16.70 9.88
CA GLY A 105 -6.39 15.48 9.11
C GLY A 105 -4.93 15.20 8.79
N PHE A 106 -4.72 14.40 7.74
CA PHE A 106 -3.39 14.09 7.24
C PHE A 106 -3.36 14.13 5.72
N ARG A 107 -2.16 14.24 5.18
CA ARG A 107 -1.89 14.05 3.75
C ARG A 107 -1.14 12.75 3.55
N ALA A 108 -1.63 11.94 2.61
CA ALA A 108 -0.96 10.75 2.13
C ALA A 108 -0.25 11.04 0.79
N LEU A 109 1.01 10.61 0.69
CA LEU A 109 1.78 10.54 -0.55
C LEU A 109 1.94 9.06 -0.90
N LEU A 110 1.11 8.60 -1.84
CA LEU A 110 1.02 7.20 -2.23
C LEU A 110 1.90 6.96 -3.46
N THR A 111 3.06 6.37 -3.26
CA THR A 111 4.03 6.11 -4.34
C THR A 111 4.11 4.63 -4.64
N VAL A 112 4.04 4.28 -5.93
CA VAL A 112 4.27 2.92 -6.43
C VAL A 112 5.26 3.00 -7.59
N GLU A 113 6.29 2.16 -7.53
CA GLU A 113 7.26 1.98 -8.60
C GLU A 113 6.87 0.81 -9.49
N PHE A 114 6.93 1.02 -10.79
CA PHE A 114 6.60 0.01 -11.80
C PHE A 114 7.81 -0.34 -12.67
N PRO A 115 7.82 -1.49 -13.35
CA PRO A 115 8.81 -1.78 -14.38
C PRO A 115 8.72 -0.72 -15.49
N GLY A 116 9.85 -0.29 -16.03
CA GLY A 116 9.90 0.83 -16.99
C GLY A 116 9.14 0.64 -18.31
N ARG A 117 8.57 -0.54 -18.57
CA ARG A 117 7.71 -0.84 -19.74
C ARG A 117 6.22 -0.93 -19.40
N MET A 118 5.82 -0.56 -18.19
CA MET A 118 4.42 -0.58 -17.78
C MET A 118 3.59 0.38 -18.64
N PRO A 119 2.47 -0.04 -19.26
CA PRO A 119 1.64 0.84 -20.07
C PRO A 119 1.11 2.02 -19.26
N ASN A 120 1.18 3.24 -19.82
CA ASN A 120 0.70 4.47 -19.17
C ASN A 120 -0.77 4.38 -18.72
N ARG A 121 -1.61 3.66 -19.48
CA ARG A 121 -3.00 3.43 -19.07
C ARG A 121 -3.06 2.67 -17.75
N MET A 122 -2.25 1.63 -17.57
CA MET A 122 -2.25 0.86 -16.33
C MET A 122 -1.79 1.68 -15.14
N ILE A 123 -0.79 2.56 -15.34
CA ILE A 123 -0.37 3.52 -14.32
C ILE A 123 -1.51 4.48 -13.95
N ALA A 124 -2.26 4.97 -14.95
CA ALA A 124 -3.38 5.88 -14.72
C ALA A 124 -4.53 5.21 -13.95
N GLU A 125 -4.90 3.99 -14.34
CA GLU A 125 -5.92 3.19 -13.63
C GLU A 125 -5.45 2.83 -12.21
N HIS A 126 -4.15 2.56 -12.01
CA HIS A 126 -3.63 2.22 -10.69
C HIS A 126 -3.70 3.41 -9.72
N ARG A 127 -3.67 4.66 -10.22
CA ARG A 127 -3.93 5.84 -9.38
C ARG A 127 -5.37 5.86 -8.86
N TRP A 128 -6.35 5.43 -9.66
CA TRP A 128 -7.74 5.30 -9.21
C TRP A 128 -7.89 4.18 -8.20
N HIS A 129 -7.22 3.06 -8.43
CA HIS A 129 -7.15 1.97 -7.48
C HIS A 129 -6.64 2.44 -6.10
N LEU A 130 -5.47 3.09 -6.06
CA LEU A 130 -4.91 3.68 -4.83
C LEU A 130 -5.88 4.66 -4.16
N ALA A 131 -6.57 5.49 -4.94
CA ALA A 131 -7.54 6.44 -4.40
C ALA A 131 -8.73 5.74 -3.72
N VAL A 132 -9.24 4.66 -4.31
CA VAL A 132 -10.35 3.88 -3.76
C VAL A 132 -9.92 3.15 -2.47
N GLU A 133 -8.84 2.38 -2.52
CA GLU A 133 -8.41 1.57 -1.37
C GLU A 133 -8.05 2.45 -0.17
N PHE A 134 -7.29 3.54 -0.37
CA PHE A 134 -6.86 4.39 0.73
C PHE A 134 -8.03 5.19 1.30
N SER A 135 -8.98 5.63 0.48
CA SER A 135 -10.19 6.30 0.99
C SER A 135 -10.99 5.36 1.90
N ASN A 136 -11.21 4.12 1.46
CA ASN A 136 -11.94 3.13 2.25
C ASN A 136 -11.18 2.74 3.53
N TRP A 137 -9.85 2.64 3.48
CA TRP A 137 -9.03 2.41 4.66
C TRP A 137 -9.03 3.59 5.63
N VAL A 138 -9.01 4.84 5.16
CA VAL A 138 -9.16 6.02 6.02
C VAL A 138 -10.50 5.97 6.76
N GLU A 139 -11.60 5.71 6.06
CA GLU A 139 -12.92 5.58 6.67
C GLU A 139 -12.98 4.43 7.69
N ALA A 140 -12.39 3.28 7.37
CA ALA A 140 -12.32 2.13 8.27
C ALA A 140 -11.50 2.41 9.53
N ALA A 141 -10.36 3.11 9.40
CA ALA A 141 -9.53 3.50 10.53
C ALA A 141 -10.33 4.42 11.48
N GLN A 142 -11.07 5.39 10.93
CA GLN A 142 -11.90 6.30 11.71
C GLN A 142 -13.04 5.57 12.45
N ALA A 143 -13.71 4.64 11.78
CA ALA A 143 -14.80 3.86 12.39
C ALA A 143 -14.33 2.95 13.53
N ASN A 144 -13.09 2.46 13.46
CA ASN A 144 -12.50 1.54 14.44
C ASN A 144 -11.70 2.24 15.54
N GLY A 145 -11.75 3.58 15.61
CA GLY A 145 -11.08 4.34 16.66
C GLY A 145 -9.57 4.45 16.50
N GLY A 146 -9.06 4.33 15.25
CA GLY A 146 -7.74 4.81 14.86
C GLY A 146 -7.58 6.31 15.03
#